data_AF-A0A1D7QN49-F1
#
_entry.id   AF-A0A1D7QN49-F1
#
_cell.length_a   1.000
_cell.length_b   1.000
_cell.length_c   1.000
_cell.angle_alpha   90.00
_cell.angle_beta   90.00
_cell.angle_gamma   90.00
#
_symmetry.space_group_name_H-M   'P 1'
#
loop_
_entity.id
_entity.type
_entity.pdbx_description
1 polymer ?
#
loop_
_entity_poly.entity_id
_entity_poly.type
_entity_poly.pdbx_seq_one_letter_code
_entity_poly.pdbx_strand_id
1 'polypeptide(L)'
;MAELKKRILSLSTGRQIKLYGNSLAIGKSLEVGEGYAPNVLSFYPDAPADKVSMTVNNPYKFTAEEIQEIADYNIRLWMELKDNLRKHGIASNKIFNKDGVL
;
A
#
# COMPACT_ATOMS: atom_id res chain seq x y z
N MET A 1 -11.38 -1.01 8.49
CA MET A 1 -9.99 -1.47 8.29
C MET A 1 -9.77 -1.54 6.80
N ALA A 2 -8.60 -1.12 6.32
CA ALA A 2 -8.33 -1.08 4.91
C ALA A 2 -8.41 -2.49 4.32
N GLU A 3 -9.09 -2.59 3.19
CA GLU A 3 -9.25 -3.81 2.41
C GLU A 3 -8.99 -3.50 0.94
N LEU A 4 -8.26 -4.39 0.28
CA LEU A 4 -8.00 -4.30 -1.16
C LEU A 4 -8.63 -5.51 -1.86
N LYS A 5 -9.60 -5.26 -2.74
CA LYS A 5 -10.27 -6.29 -3.52
C LYS A 5 -10.46 -5.83 -4.95
N LYS A 6 -9.98 -6.60 -5.94
CA LYS A 6 -10.09 -6.26 -7.37
C LYS A 6 -9.71 -4.81 -7.68
N ARG A 7 -8.59 -4.34 -7.14
CA ARG A 7 -8.06 -2.96 -7.25
C ARG A 7 -8.85 -1.88 -6.52
N ILE A 8 -9.88 -2.23 -5.76
CA ILE A 8 -10.61 -1.27 -4.94
C ILE A 8 -10.05 -1.31 -3.53
N LEU A 9 -9.40 -0.22 -3.13
CA LEU A 9 -9.03 0.05 -1.75
C LEU A 9 -10.23 0.66 -1.04
N SER A 10 -10.79 -0.05 -0.07
CA SER A 10 -11.86 0.40 0.81
C SER A 10 -11.29 0.74 2.18
N LEU A 11 -11.65 1.90 2.73
CA LEU A 11 -11.21 2.37 4.05
C LEU A 11 -12.36 2.37 5.05
N SER A 12 -12.04 2.40 6.34
CA SER A 12 -13.02 2.48 7.45
C SER A 12 -13.92 3.72 7.37
N THR A 13 -13.44 4.79 6.73
CA THR A 13 -14.19 6.03 6.47
C THR A 13 -15.34 5.84 5.47
N GLY A 14 -15.48 4.65 4.87
CA GLY A 14 -16.41 4.38 3.77
C GLY A 14 -15.86 4.80 2.40
N ARG A 15 -14.66 5.39 2.37
CA ARG A 15 -13.98 5.81 1.16
C ARG A 15 -13.55 4.61 0.33
N GLN A 16 -13.75 4.71 -0.99
CA GLN A 16 -13.29 3.72 -1.96
C GLN A 16 -12.44 4.39 -3.02
N ILE A 17 -11.29 3.79 -3.31
CA ILE A 17 -10.34 4.28 -4.32
C ILE A 17 -10.01 3.15 -5.25
N LYS A 18 -10.14 3.42 -6.56
CA LYS A 18 -9.68 2.51 -7.60
C LYS A 18 -8.19 2.72 -7.83
N LEU A 19 -7.41 1.71 -7.45
CA LEU A 19 -5.98 1.59 -7.70
C LEU A 19 -5.73 1.11 -9.14
N TYR A 20 -4.50 1.28 -9.63
CA TYR A 20 -4.04 0.73 -10.90
C TYR A 20 -3.83 -0.78 -10.82
N GLY A 21 -3.25 -1.25 -9.71
CA GLY A 21 -2.89 -2.63 -9.42
C GLY A 21 -3.65 -3.24 -8.24
N ASN A 22 -3.31 -4.50 -7.93
CA ASN A 22 -3.85 -5.28 -6.81
C ASN A 22 -2.90 -5.31 -5.60
N SER A 23 -1.88 -4.45 -5.59
CA SER A 23 -0.86 -4.41 -4.55
C SER A 23 -0.63 -2.98 -4.10
N LEU A 24 -0.34 -2.82 -2.82
CA LEU A 24 0.06 -1.57 -2.21
C LEU A 24 1.22 -1.88 -1.27
N ALA A 25 2.30 -1.13 -1.36
CA ALA A 25 3.52 -1.35 -0.58
C ALA A 25 4.08 -0.03 -0.08
N ILE A 26 4.85 -0.10 1.02
CA ILE A 26 5.56 1.04 1.60
C ILE A 26 7.06 0.85 1.34
N GLY A 27 7.66 1.80 0.63
CA GLY A 27 9.09 1.79 0.34
C GLY A 27 9.96 2.28 1.50
N LYS A 28 11.28 2.14 1.37
CA LYS A 28 12.25 2.67 2.38
C LYS A 28 12.13 4.20 2.56
N SER A 29 11.71 4.91 1.51
CA SER A 29 11.43 6.35 1.52
C SER A 29 10.13 6.72 2.24
N LEU A 30 9.39 5.73 2.77
CA LEU A 30 8.04 5.86 3.34
C LEU A 30 6.98 6.32 2.33
N GLU A 31 7.30 6.28 1.05
CA GLU A 31 6.31 6.45 0.00
C GLU A 31 5.43 5.21 -0.11
N VAL A 32 4.15 5.44 -0.39
CA VAL A 32 3.14 4.40 -0.55
C VAL A 32 2.84 4.28 -2.04
N GLY A 33 3.03 3.09 -2.60
CA GLY A 33 2.93 2.89 -4.04
C GLY A 33 2.44 1.50 -4.43
N GLU A 34 2.10 1.38 -5.71
CA GLU A 34 1.56 0.16 -6.29
C GLU A 34 2.58 -0.59 -7.18
N GLY A 35 3.83 -0.10 -7.23
CA GLY A 35 4.89 -0.60 -8.11
C GLY A 35 4.95 0.17 -9.43
N TYR A 36 4.69 -0.49 -10.56
CA TYR A 36 4.74 0.11 -11.91
C TYR A 36 3.61 1.15 -12.20
N ALA A 37 3.10 1.81 -11.17
CA ALA A 37 2.09 2.87 -11.25
C ALA A 37 2.48 4.04 -10.33
N PRO A 38 1.90 5.24 -10.52
CA PRO A 38 2.17 6.38 -9.66
C PRO A 38 1.93 6.08 -8.17
N ASN A 39 2.80 6.60 -7.30
CA ASN A 39 2.64 6.48 -5.85
C ASN A 39 1.35 7.17 -5.38
N VAL A 40 0.67 6.55 -4.41
CA VAL A 40 -0.56 7.09 -3.80
C VAL A 40 -0.25 8.11 -2.68
N LEU A 41 0.97 8.05 -2.13
CA LEU A 41 1.58 9.07 -1.27
C LEU A 41 3.08 9.09 -1.56
N SER A 42 3.61 10.24 -1.97
CA SER A 42 5.01 10.40 -2.36
C SER A 42 5.56 11.78 -2.02
N PHE A 43 6.85 11.99 -2.25
CA PHE A 43 7.43 13.33 -2.28
C PHE A 43 8.40 13.47 -3.45
N TYR A 44 8.45 14.64 -4.06
CA TYR A 44 9.38 14.94 -5.15
C TYR A 44 10.05 16.30 -4.95
N PRO A 45 11.26 16.50 -5.50
CA PRO A 45 11.91 17.80 -5.47
C PRO A 45 11.12 18.82 -6.31
N ASP A 46 10.91 20.01 -5.77
CA ASP A 46 10.42 21.17 -6.53
C ASP A 46 11.55 21.74 -7.38
N ALA A 47 11.51 21.48 -8.68
CA ALA A 47 12.23 22.23 -9.72
C ALA A 47 13.78 22.34 -9.54
N PRO A 48 14.53 22.83 -10.55
CA PRO A 48 16.00 22.78 -10.52
C PRO A 48 16.69 23.99 -9.87
N ALA A 49 16.02 24.78 -9.02
CA ALA A 49 16.57 26.06 -8.54
C ALA A 49 17.02 26.00 -7.07
N ASP A 50 18.33 25.84 -6.85
CA ASP A 50 19.21 26.19 -5.69
C ASP A 50 18.75 25.98 -4.23
N LYS A 51 17.52 25.57 -3.98
CA LYS A 51 16.96 25.15 -2.70
C LYS A 51 16.04 23.96 -3.00
N VAL A 52 16.52 22.76 -2.69
CA VAL A 52 15.71 21.55 -2.82
C VAL A 52 14.59 21.61 -1.77
N SER A 53 13.43 22.20 -2.13
CA SER A 53 12.20 21.97 -1.37
C SER A 53 11.59 20.66 -1.85
N MET A 54 11.15 19.83 -0.90
CA MET A 54 10.41 18.61 -1.21
C MET A 54 8.92 18.90 -1.08
N THR A 55 8.17 18.62 -2.14
CA THR A 55 6.71 18.72 -2.12
C THR A 55 6.11 17.34 -1.86
N VAL A 56 5.21 17.27 -0.88
CA VAL A 56 4.39 16.09 -0.61
C VAL A 56 3.32 15.96 -1.68
N ASN A 57 3.27 14.81 -2.32
CA ASN A 57 2.28 14.44 -3.31
C ASN A 57 1.28 13.46 -2.72
N ASN A 58 0.05 13.92 -2.53
CA ASN A 58 -1.07 13.13 -2.04
C ASN A 58 -2.24 13.30 -3.01
N PRO A 59 -2.19 12.65 -4.20
CA PRO A 59 -3.13 12.89 -5.30
C PRO A 59 -4.58 12.56 -4.92
N TYR A 60 -4.76 11.62 -4.00
CA TYR A 60 -6.07 11.26 -3.48
C TYR A 60 -6.48 12.10 -2.28
N LYS A 61 -5.66 12.99 -1.70
CA LYS A 61 -6.00 13.73 -0.48
C LYS A 61 -6.42 12.79 0.66
N PHE A 62 -5.64 11.75 0.91
CA PHE A 62 -5.80 10.93 2.10
C PHE A 62 -5.61 11.75 3.38
N THR A 63 -6.37 11.41 4.43
CA THR A 63 -6.08 11.92 5.77
C THR A 63 -4.93 11.14 6.41
N ALA A 64 -4.40 11.63 7.53
CA ALA A 64 -3.35 10.93 8.27
C ALA A 64 -3.84 9.57 8.80
N GLU A 65 -5.10 9.49 9.20
CA GLU A 65 -5.76 8.27 9.68
C GLU A 65 -5.91 7.25 8.54
N GLU A 66 -6.28 7.71 7.34
CA GLU A 66 -6.38 6.85 6.15
C GLU A 66 -5.01 6.27 5.76
N ILE A 67 -3.93 7.05 5.86
CA ILE A 67 -2.56 6.56 5.63
C ILE A 67 -2.12 5.57 6.71
N GLN A 68 -2.46 5.82 7.98
CA GLN A 68 -2.21 4.87 9.07
C GLN A 68 -2.96 3.56 8.84
N GLU A 69 -4.22 3.63 8.40
CA GLU A 69 -5.02 2.44 8.09
C GLU A 69 -4.42 1.62 6.92
N ILE A 70 -3.85 2.29 5.92
CA ILE A 70 -3.09 1.65 4.83
C ILE A 70 -1.79 0.99 5.35
N ALA A 71 -1.10 1.62 6.31
CA ALA A 71 0.08 1.04 6.93
C ALA A 71 -0.27 -0.20 7.76
N ASP A 72 -1.36 -0.15 8.53
CA ASP A 72 -1.88 -1.29 9.29
C ASP A 72 -2.24 -2.46 8.38
N TYR A 73 -2.84 -2.18 7.20
CA TYR A 73 -3.09 -3.19 6.19
C TYR A 73 -1.80 -3.90 5.72
N ASN A 74 -0.74 -3.14 5.43
CA ASN A 74 0.57 -3.70 5.04
C ASN A 74 1.18 -4.56 6.16
N ILE A 75 1.12 -4.09 7.40
CA ILE A 75 1.60 -4.83 8.57
C ILE A 75 0.85 -6.15 8.70
N ARG A 76 -0.48 -6.13 8.56
CA ARG A 76 -1.31 -7.34 8.62
C ARG A 76 -0.93 -8.35 7.54
N LEU A 77 -0.71 -7.91 6.29
CA LEU A 77 -0.23 -8.79 5.23
C LEU A 77 1.11 -9.45 5.57
N TRP A 78 2.06 -8.71 6.14
CA TRP A 78 3.34 -9.27 6.58
C TRP A 78 3.18 -10.29 7.72
N MET A 79 2.28 -10.02 8.66
CA MET A 79 1.99 -10.95 9.76
C MET A 79 1.34 -12.23 9.22
N GLU A 80 0.33 -12.12 8.37
CA GLU A 80 -0.36 -13.26 7.74
C GLU A 80 0.62 -14.12 6.93
N LEU A 81 1.50 -13.52 6.13
CA LEU A 81 2.53 -14.24 5.38
C LEU A 81 3.46 -15.02 6.31
N LYS A 82 3.97 -14.39 7.37
CA LYS A 82 4.86 -15.05 8.35
C LYS A 82 4.15 -16.20 9.04
N ASP A 83 2.90 -16.02 9.43
CA ASP A 83 2.12 -17.05 10.13
C ASP A 83 1.82 -18.23 9.22
N ASN A 84 1.45 -17.98 7.97
CA ASN A 84 1.24 -19.05 7.00
C ASN A 84 2.54 -19.80 6.69
N LEU A 85 3.68 -19.10 6.58
CA LEU A 85 5.00 -19.71 6.40
C LEU A 85 5.36 -20.63 7.57
N ARG A 86 5.17 -20.17 8.82
CA ARG A 86 5.41 -20.96 10.04
C ARG A 86 4.55 -22.22 10.07
N LYS A 87 3.28 -22.09 9.66
CA LYS A 87 2.29 -23.18 9.73
C LYS A 87 2.44 -24.21 8.61
N HIS A 88 2.85 -23.79 7.43
CA HIS A 88 2.76 -24.61 6.22
C HIS A 88 4.09 -24.89 5.52
N GLY A 89 5.15 -24.13 5.81
CA GLY A 89 6.45 -24.23 5.16
C GLY A 89 6.46 -23.70 3.72
N ILE A 90 7.63 -23.23 3.25
CA ILE A 90 7.81 -22.44 2.01
C ILE A 90 7.28 -23.10 0.71
N ALA A 91 7.21 -24.43 0.67
CA ALA A 91 6.77 -25.17 -0.51
C ALA A 91 5.24 -25.33 -0.62
N SER A 92 4.47 -24.87 0.37
CA SER A 92 3.01 -25.04 0.40
C SER A 92 2.27 -23.90 -0.29
N ASN A 93 1.35 -24.22 -1.19
CA ASN A 93 0.44 -23.22 -1.77
C ASN A 93 -0.53 -22.60 -0.73
N LYS A 94 -0.64 -23.18 0.47
CA LYS A 94 -1.44 -22.65 1.58
C LYS A 94 -0.84 -21.38 2.20
N ILE A 95 0.34 -20.95 1.74
CA ILE A 95 0.93 -19.67 2.12
C ILE A 95 0.15 -18.48 1.57
N PHE A 96 -0.48 -18.64 0.40
CA PHE A 96 -1.03 -17.55 -0.39
C PHE A 96 -2.55 -17.41 -0.20
N ASN A 97 -3.02 -16.16 -0.20
CA ASN A 97 -4.44 -15.84 -0.31
C ASN A 97 -4.86 -15.85 -1.79
N LYS A 98 -5.73 -16.80 -2.17
CA LYS A 98 -6.18 -16.97 -3.56
C LYS A 98 -7.02 -15.80 -4.07
N ASP A 99 -7.75 -15.13 -3.18
CA ASP A 99 -8.57 -13.96 -3.53
C ASP A 99 -7.72 -12.74 -3.91
N GLY A 100 -6.43 -12.74 -3.55
CA GLY A 100 -5.48 -11.70 -3.93
C GLY A 100 -4.78 -11.94 -5.27
N VAL A 101 -4.88 -13.16 -5.82
CA VAL A 101 -4.19 -13.57 -7.06
C VAL A 101 -5.14 -13.62 -8.26
N LEU A 102 -6.44 -13.83 -8.02
CA LEU A 102 -7.47 -14.09 -9.05
C LEU A 102 -8.40 -12.90 -9.29
#